data_AF-A0ABD3D2M9-F1
#
_entry.id   AF-A0ABD3D2M9-F1
#
_cell.length_a   1.000
_cell.length_b   1.000
_cell.length_c   1.000
_cell.angle_alpha   90.00
_cell.angle_beta   90.00
_cell.angle_gamma   90.00
#
_symmetry.space_group_name_H-M   'P 1'
#
loop_
_entity.id
_entity.type
_entity.pdbx_description
1 polymer ?
#
loop_
_entity_poly.entity_id
_entity_poly.type
_entity_poly.pdbx_seq_one_letter_code
_entity_poly.pdbx_strand_id
1 'polypeptide(L)'
;MEKDEDQNEMKGETEEFLDYQPRDPVEWEIPIMYDMVLPLKLEWPSLTVEWLPDRKEPPGKDYSVQKMILGTDAEENGPNYLMLVQVQQPLDDDKFESDKQKVQIIQQINHEGKVNRARYMPQNQCIIATKTISAEVYVFDYSKHPAKAPIDGKCNPDLRLRGHNVKGSGLS
;
A
#
# COMPACT_ATOMS: atom_id res chain seq x y z
N MET A 1 -0.58 -5.91 67.98
CA MET A 1 0.71 -6.58 67.74
C MET A 1 0.57 -7.28 66.41
N GLU A 2 0.58 -6.61 65.26
CA GLU A 2 1.47 -5.55 64.76
C GLU A 2 2.92 -6.03 64.59
N LYS A 3 3.27 -6.27 63.32
CA LYS A 3 4.53 -6.07 62.57
C LYS A 3 4.38 -6.83 61.24
N ASP A 4 4.05 -6.16 60.15
CA ASP A 4 4.97 -5.45 59.23
C ASP A 4 5.81 -6.43 58.40
N GLU A 5 5.50 -6.51 57.11
CA GLU A 5 6.50 -6.54 56.04
C GLU A 5 5.85 -6.03 54.74
N ASP A 6 6.09 -4.75 54.48
CA ASP A 6 5.96 -4.06 53.20
C ASP A 6 6.69 -4.82 52.09
N GLN A 7 6.01 -5.06 50.96
CA GLN A 7 6.67 -5.13 49.66
C GLN A 7 5.99 -4.16 48.71
N ASN A 8 6.72 -3.06 48.53
CA ASN A 8 6.48 -1.94 47.67
C ASN A 8 6.71 -2.29 46.18
N GLU A 9 6.00 -1.57 45.31
CA GLU A 9 6.36 -1.22 43.94
C GLU A 9 6.49 -2.31 42.84
N MET A 10 5.52 -2.32 41.92
CA MET A 10 5.82 -1.88 40.56
C MET A 10 4.56 -1.31 39.90
N LYS A 11 4.61 0.00 39.65
CA LYS A 11 3.66 0.73 38.83
C LYS A 11 3.64 0.11 37.44
N GLY A 12 2.55 -0.54 37.08
CA GLY A 12 2.21 -0.78 35.68
C GLY A 12 1.72 0.55 35.12
N GLU A 13 2.66 1.40 34.70
CA GLU A 13 2.35 2.54 33.84
C GLU A 13 1.67 1.96 32.60
N THR A 14 0.35 2.16 32.50
CA THR A 14 -0.37 2.02 31.25
C THR A 14 0.37 2.89 30.26
N GLU A 15 1.07 2.26 29.32
CA GLU A 15 1.67 2.91 28.17
C GLU A 15 0.56 3.69 27.46
N GLU A 16 0.47 4.98 27.78
CA GLU A 16 -0.08 5.96 26.85
C GLU A 16 0.73 5.74 25.57
N PHE A 17 0.08 5.17 24.56
CA PHE A 17 0.53 5.31 23.19
C PHE A 17 0.61 6.80 22.94
N LEU A 18 1.80 7.36 23.17
CA LEU A 18 2.14 8.71 22.78
C LEU A 18 1.72 8.82 21.32
N ASP A 19 0.74 9.69 21.08
CA ASP A 19 0.45 10.24 19.79
C ASP A 19 1.80 10.77 19.27
N TYR A 20 2.45 9.98 18.42
CA TYR A 20 3.74 10.32 17.83
C TYR A 20 3.45 11.48 16.90
N GLN A 21 3.51 12.68 17.47
CA GLN A 21 3.58 13.94 16.75
C GLN A 21 5.07 14.15 16.51
N PRO A 22 5.60 13.85 15.31
CA PRO A 22 6.94 14.27 15.01
C PRO A 22 6.91 15.81 15.02
N ARG A 23 7.48 16.44 16.06
CA ARG A 23 7.98 17.82 15.90
C ARG A 23 9.32 17.66 15.18
N ASP A 24 9.27 17.40 13.88
CA ASP A 24 10.44 16.91 13.16
C ASP A 24 11.38 18.05 12.72
N PRO A 25 12.68 17.97 13.05
CA PRO A 25 13.75 18.71 12.38
C PRO A 25 13.93 18.34 10.89
N VAL A 26 13.01 17.61 10.26
CA VAL A 26 13.17 17.06 8.89
C VAL A 26 12.43 17.91 7.85
N GLU A 27 11.37 18.63 8.24
CA GLU A 27 10.54 19.39 7.28
C GLU A 27 11.32 20.51 6.56
N TRP A 28 12.32 21.11 7.21
CA TRP A 28 13.15 22.15 6.59
C TRP A 28 14.20 21.58 5.63
N GLU A 29 14.59 20.32 5.78
CA GLU A 29 15.54 19.64 4.89
C GLU A 29 14.85 19.12 3.63
N ILE A 30 13.54 18.84 3.66
CA ILE A 30 12.80 18.28 2.52
C ILE A 30 12.96 19.14 1.25
N PRO A 31 12.74 20.47 1.27
CA PRO A 31 12.94 21.32 0.10
C PRO A 31 14.41 21.46 -0.34
N ILE A 32 15.35 21.10 0.53
CA ILE A 32 16.80 21.15 0.24
C ILE A 32 17.24 19.86 -0.46
N MET A 33 16.62 18.73 -0.10
CA MET A 33 17.08 17.39 -0.49
C MET A 33 16.27 16.77 -1.63
N TYR A 34 15.02 17.18 -1.84
CA TYR A 34 14.11 16.55 -2.78
C TYR A 34 13.45 17.58 -3.70
N ASP A 35 13.50 17.34 -5.00
CA ASP A 35 12.75 18.11 -6.00
C ASP A 35 11.23 17.83 -5.90
N MET A 36 10.86 16.64 -5.43
CA MET A 36 9.47 16.24 -5.28
C MET A 36 9.25 15.26 -4.12
N VAL A 37 8.27 15.56 -3.26
CA VAL A 37 7.75 14.64 -2.24
C VAL A 37 6.24 14.51 -2.42
N LEU A 38 5.77 13.27 -2.57
CA LEU A 38 4.35 12.94 -2.75
C LEU A 38 3.87 12.07 -1.58
N PRO A 39 3.31 12.65 -0.51
CA PRO A 39 2.82 11.88 0.61
C PRO A 39 1.55 11.10 0.21
N LEU A 40 1.50 9.82 0.57
CA LEU A 40 0.32 8.96 0.43
C LEU A 40 0.03 8.31 1.79
N LYS A 41 -1.09 8.68 2.42
CA LYS A 41 -1.57 8.01 3.63
C LYS A 41 -2.48 6.84 3.24
N LEU A 42 -2.09 5.63 3.62
CA LEU A 42 -2.89 4.42 3.45
C LEU A 42 -3.60 4.07 4.76
N GLU A 43 -4.78 3.46 4.67
CA GLU A 43 -5.49 2.92 5.83
C GLU A 43 -4.73 1.73 6.43
N TRP A 44 -4.25 0.85 5.56
CA TRP A 44 -3.46 -0.34 5.91
C TRP A 44 -2.08 -0.27 5.24
N PRO A 45 -1.02 -0.78 5.90
CA PRO A 45 0.31 -0.79 5.31
C PRO A 45 0.36 -1.65 4.05
N SER A 46 1.36 -1.36 3.20
CA SER A 46 1.63 -2.13 2.00
C SER A 46 2.95 -2.86 2.08
N LEU A 47 2.94 -4.17 1.88
CA LEU A 47 4.14 -5.00 1.81
C LEU A 47 4.75 -5.05 0.39
N THR A 48 4.07 -4.48 -0.60
CA THR A 48 4.49 -4.51 -1.99
C THR A 48 4.28 -3.15 -2.65
N VAL A 49 5.25 -2.74 -3.44
CA VAL A 49 5.15 -1.61 -4.35
C VAL A 49 5.78 -2.00 -5.67
N GLU A 50 5.13 -1.66 -6.77
CA GLU A 50 5.69 -1.82 -8.10
C GLU A 50 5.08 -0.81 -9.07
N TRP A 51 5.93 -0.10 -9.81
CA TRP A 51 5.46 0.78 -10.89
C TRP A 51 5.04 -0.03 -12.10
N LEU A 52 3.91 0.34 -12.70
CA LEU A 52 3.53 -0.12 -14.02
C LEU A 52 4.32 0.65 -15.08
N PRO A 53 4.64 0.03 -16.23
CA PRO A 53 5.50 0.64 -17.25
C PRO A 53 4.81 1.78 -18.03
N ASP A 54 3.48 1.86 -17.97
CA ASP A 54 2.71 2.89 -18.67
C ASP A 54 2.92 4.29 -18.09
N ARG A 55 3.38 5.20 -18.95
CA ARG A 55 3.38 6.65 -18.74
C ARG A 55 2.49 7.31 -19.79
N LYS A 56 1.56 8.16 -19.35
CA LYS A 56 0.65 8.91 -20.23
C LYS A 56 0.78 10.40 -19.99
N GLU A 57 0.91 11.18 -21.05
CA GLU A 57 0.97 12.65 -20.97
C GLU A 57 -0.30 13.21 -21.59
N PRO A 58 -1.28 13.65 -20.77
CA PRO A 58 -2.51 14.21 -21.30
C PRO A 58 -2.23 15.49 -22.12
N PRO A 59 -2.81 15.67 -23.31
CA PRO A 59 -2.56 16.84 -24.14
C PRO A 59 -2.89 18.15 -23.42
N GLY A 60 -1.96 19.10 -23.45
CA GLY A 60 -2.13 20.41 -22.82
C GLY A 60 -2.07 20.39 -21.29
N LYS A 61 -1.57 19.30 -20.68
CA LYS A 61 -1.24 19.22 -19.26
C LYS A 61 0.28 19.24 -19.06
N ASP A 62 0.68 19.70 -17.90
CA ASP A 62 2.04 19.87 -17.40
C ASP A 62 2.50 18.68 -16.53
N TYR A 63 1.76 17.57 -16.56
CA TYR A 63 2.06 16.37 -15.80
C TYR A 63 1.93 15.11 -16.64
N SER A 64 2.68 14.08 -16.27
CA SER A 64 2.47 12.71 -16.69
C SER A 64 1.64 11.95 -15.65
N VAL A 65 0.89 10.96 -16.13
CA VAL A 65 0.12 10.02 -15.31
C VAL A 65 0.81 8.67 -15.38
N GLN A 66 1.20 8.17 -14.22
CA GLN A 66 1.77 6.85 -14.03
C GLN A 66 0.95 6.08 -13.01
N LYS A 67 1.16 4.76 -12.95
CA LYS A 67 0.44 3.88 -12.03
C LYS A 67 1.41 3.01 -11.27
N MET A 68 1.04 2.66 -10.05
CA MET A 68 1.73 1.67 -9.25
C MET A 68 0.73 0.68 -8.64
N ILE A 69 1.23 -0.52 -8.34
CA ILE A 69 0.51 -1.57 -7.66
C ILE A 69 0.92 -1.53 -6.19
N LEU A 70 -0.09 -1.51 -5.31
CA LEU A 70 0.06 -1.71 -3.89
C LEU A 70 -0.82 -2.87 -3.44
N GLY A 71 -0.52 -3.41 -2.27
CA GLY A 71 -1.38 -4.37 -1.59
C GLY A 71 -1.63 -3.97 -0.15
N THR A 72 -2.64 -4.53 0.51
CA THR A 72 -2.88 -4.28 1.94
C THR A 72 -2.36 -5.44 2.80
N ASP A 73 -1.97 -5.10 4.02
CA ASP A 73 -1.81 -6.01 5.16
C ASP A 73 -2.74 -5.51 6.29
N ALA A 74 -4.02 -5.86 6.19
CA ALA A 74 -5.00 -5.57 7.24
C ALA A 74 -4.90 -6.60 8.38
N GLU A 75 -5.41 -6.23 9.56
CA GLU A 75 -5.53 -7.13 10.73
C GLU A 75 -6.34 -8.41 10.41
N GLU A 76 -6.35 -9.41 11.32
CA GLU A 76 -6.84 -10.77 11.06
C GLU A 76 -8.22 -10.86 10.38
N ASN A 77 -9.12 -9.91 10.66
CA ASN A 77 -10.48 -9.87 10.09
C ASN A 77 -10.73 -8.63 9.20
N GLY A 78 -9.69 -7.85 8.91
CA GLY A 78 -9.79 -6.67 8.05
C GLY A 78 -9.87 -7.05 6.56
N PRO A 79 -10.55 -6.26 5.73
CA PRO A 79 -10.61 -6.51 4.31
C PRO A 79 -9.24 -6.24 3.67
N ASN A 80 -8.82 -7.14 2.77
CA ASN A 80 -7.58 -6.97 2.03
C ASN A 80 -7.85 -6.68 0.55
N TYR A 81 -7.01 -5.85 -0.04
CA TYR A 81 -7.15 -5.39 -1.41
C TYR A 81 -5.81 -5.44 -2.17
N LEU A 82 -5.89 -5.82 -3.44
CA LEU A 82 -4.93 -5.41 -4.45
C LEU A 82 -5.36 -4.04 -4.98
N MET A 83 -4.46 -3.07 -4.94
CA MET A 83 -4.77 -1.67 -5.26
C MET A 83 -3.95 -1.19 -6.46
N LEU A 84 -4.61 -0.46 -7.38
CA LEU A 84 -3.92 0.39 -8.34
C LEU A 84 -3.99 1.83 -7.85
N VAL A 85 -2.82 2.45 -7.77
CA VAL A 85 -2.65 3.86 -7.42
C VAL A 85 -2.16 4.60 -8.64
N GLN A 86 -2.80 5.73 -8.93
CA GLN A 86 -2.41 6.65 -9.97
C GLN A 86 -1.62 7.80 -9.36
N VAL A 87 -0.51 8.15 -10.01
CA VAL A 87 0.35 9.28 -9.65
C VAL A 87 0.41 10.26 -10.80
N GLN A 88 0.18 11.53 -10.52
CA GLN A 88 0.44 12.65 -11.41
C GLN A 88 1.82 13.21 -11.05
N GLN A 89 2.76 13.09 -11.97
CA GLN A 89 4.13 13.61 -11.83
C GLN A 89 4.32 14.82 -12.74
N PRO A 90 4.90 15.93 -12.26
CA PRO A 90 5.21 17.07 -13.10
C PRO A 90 6.13 16.69 -14.26
N LEU A 91 5.98 17.36 -15.40
CA LEU A 91 6.92 17.27 -16.52
C LEU A 91 8.10 18.23 -16.35
N ASP A 92 7.85 19.40 -15.76
CA ASP A 92 8.85 20.43 -15.46
C ASP A 92 8.77 20.79 -13.97
N ASP A 93 9.93 20.93 -13.30
CA ASP A 93 10.02 21.20 -11.87
C ASP A 93 9.52 22.61 -11.47
N ASP A 94 9.57 23.58 -12.40
CA ASP A 94 9.32 25.00 -12.12
C ASP A 94 7.84 25.42 -12.12
N LYS A 95 6.92 24.54 -12.56
CA LYS A 95 5.50 24.90 -12.81
C LYS A 95 4.49 24.18 -11.92
N PHE A 96 4.94 23.41 -10.95
CA PHE A 96 4.08 22.45 -10.29
C PHE A 96 3.24 23.08 -9.17
N GLU A 97 2.01 23.50 -9.49
CA GLU A 97 1.02 23.90 -8.48
C GLU A 97 0.65 22.71 -7.60
N SER A 98 0.94 22.83 -6.29
CA SER A 98 0.83 21.70 -5.36
C SER A 98 -0.60 21.28 -4.99
N ASP A 99 -1.61 22.10 -5.30
CA ASP A 99 -2.96 21.96 -4.74
C ASP A 99 -3.88 20.97 -5.49
N LYS A 100 -3.38 20.31 -6.54
CA LYS A 100 -4.15 19.32 -7.30
C LYS A 100 -3.72 17.91 -6.90
N GLN A 101 -4.69 17.02 -6.61
CA GLN A 101 -4.46 15.63 -6.17
C GLN A 101 -3.39 14.93 -7.03
N LYS A 102 -2.23 14.65 -6.41
CA LYS A 102 -1.07 14.05 -7.09
C LYS A 102 -1.03 12.53 -7.00
N VAL A 103 -1.68 11.93 -6.00
CA VAL A 103 -1.70 10.49 -5.78
C VAL A 103 -3.11 10.05 -5.39
N GLN A 104 -3.66 9.06 -6.09
CA GLN A 104 -5.02 8.57 -5.85
C GLN A 104 -5.12 7.06 -6.05
N ILE A 105 -5.78 6.36 -5.11
CA ILE A 105 -6.20 4.97 -5.32
C ILE A 105 -7.35 4.97 -6.33
N ILE A 106 -7.11 4.43 -7.53
CA ILE A 106 -8.09 4.41 -8.62
C ILE A 106 -8.86 3.10 -8.72
N GLN A 107 -8.30 2.02 -8.15
CA GLN A 107 -8.94 0.72 -8.16
C GLN A 107 -8.56 -0.11 -6.94
N GLN A 108 -9.54 -0.82 -6.39
CA GLN A 108 -9.36 -1.81 -5.32
C GLN A 108 -10.05 -3.11 -5.72
N ILE A 109 -9.31 -4.21 -5.63
CA ILE A 109 -9.79 -5.56 -5.94
C ILE A 109 -9.74 -6.39 -4.66
N ASN A 110 -10.86 -6.99 -4.26
CA ASN A 110 -10.93 -7.87 -3.09
C ASN A 110 -9.87 -8.97 -3.17
N HIS A 111 -9.11 -9.12 -2.10
CA HIS A 111 -8.01 -10.07 -2.01
C HIS A 111 -8.15 -10.92 -0.74
N GLU A 112 -7.99 -12.24 -0.89
CA GLU A 112 -8.10 -13.19 0.22
C GLU A 112 -6.77 -13.24 0.98
N GLY A 113 -6.78 -12.72 2.21
CA GLY A 113 -5.59 -12.52 3.03
C GLY A 113 -4.72 -11.37 2.54
N LYS A 114 -3.65 -11.06 3.28
CA LYS A 114 -2.73 -10.00 2.92
C LYS A 114 -1.95 -10.26 1.63
N VAL A 115 -1.55 -9.17 0.98
CA VAL A 115 -0.76 -9.18 -0.25
C VAL A 115 0.72 -9.04 0.11
N ASN A 116 1.44 -10.16 0.21
CA ASN A 116 2.87 -10.14 0.52
C ASN A 116 3.70 -9.59 -0.65
N ARG A 117 3.26 -9.84 -1.88
CA ARG A 117 3.92 -9.40 -3.11
C ARG A 117 2.91 -9.35 -4.24
N ALA A 118 3.01 -8.34 -5.09
CA ALA A 118 2.28 -8.23 -6.35
C ALA A 118 3.26 -7.91 -7.48
N ARG A 119 3.18 -8.64 -8.59
CA ARG A 119 4.02 -8.43 -9.78
C ARG A 119 3.20 -8.39 -11.06
N TYR A 120 3.36 -7.36 -11.88
CA TYR A 120 2.75 -7.32 -13.21
C TYR A 120 3.47 -8.27 -14.19
N MET A 121 2.76 -8.73 -15.22
CA MET A 121 3.34 -9.48 -16.32
C MET A 121 3.92 -8.50 -17.37
N PRO A 122 5.22 -8.55 -17.70
CA PRO A 122 5.83 -7.59 -18.63
C PRO A 122 5.20 -7.57 -20.04
N GLN A 123 4.74 -8.73 -20.52
CA GLN A 123 4.08 -8.87 -21.82
C GLN A 123 2.66 -8.30 -21.82
N ASN A 124 2.02 -8.24 -20.66
CA ASN A 124 0.68 -7.68 -20.48
C ASN A 124 0.51 -7.15 -19.05
N GLN A 125 0.78 -5.88 -18.86
CA GLN A 125 0.72 -5.20 -17.55
C GLN A 125 -0.65 -5.28 -16.85
N CYS A 126 -1.74 -5.56 -17.60
CA CYS A 126 -3.06 -5.73 -16.99
C CYS A 126 -3.11 -6.95 -16.05
N ILE A 127 -2.24 -7.93 -16.30
CA ILE A 127 -2.15 -9.16 -15.54
C ILE A 127 -1.18 -8.96 -14.38
N ILE A 128 -1.67 -9.15 -13.16
CA ILE A 128 -0.93 -9.04 -11.91
C ILE A 128 -1.01 -10.37 -11.16
N ALA A 129 0.14 -10.95 -10.83
CA ALA A 129 0.23 -12.10 -9.95
C ALA A 129 0.50 -11.64 -8.51
N THR A 130 -0.24 -12.18 -7.53
CA THR A 130 -0.05 -11.88 -6.12
C THR A 130 0.30 -13.12 -5.31
N LYS A 131 1.20 -12.94 -4.35
CA LYS A 131 1.51 -13.94 -3.33
C LYS A 131 0.83 -13.59 -2.03
N THR A 132 0.16 -14.59 -1.46
CA THR A 132 -0.63 -14.44 -0.24
C THR A 132 0.07 -15.14 0.93
N ILE A 133 -0.59 -15.14 2.09
CA ILE A 133 -0.23 -16.00 3.24
C ILE A 133 -0.62 -17.46 3.04
N SER A 134 -1.23 -17.85 1.93
CA SER A 134 -1.48 -19.24 1.59
C SER A 134 -0.41 -19.75 0.63
N ALA A 135 -0.48 -21.05 0.33
CA ALA A 135 0.39 -21.67 -0.66
C ALA A 135 -0.05 -21.31 -2.10
N GLU A 136 -1.26 -20.78 -2.28
CA GLU A 136 -1.78 -20.36 -3.58
C GLU A 136 -1.09 -19.07 -4.08
N VAL A 137 -1.15 -18.88 -5.39
CA VAL A 137 -0.80 -17.63 -6.07
C VAL A 137 -2.05 -17.22 -6.85
N TYR A 138 -2.44 -15.95 -6.72
CA TYR A 138 -3.58 -15.42 -7.45
C TYR A 138 -3.10 -14.63 -8.66
N VAL A 139 -3.86 -14.71 -9.74
CA VAL A 139 -3.63 -13.90 -10.94
C VAL A 139 -4.89 -13.11 -11.20
N PHE A 140 -4.75 -11.80 -11.35
CA PHE A 140 -5.82 -10.86 -11.64
C PHE A 140 -5.51 -10.13 -12.94
N ASP A 141 -6.50 -10.00 -13.82
CA ASP A 141 -6.52 -9.05 -14.91
C ASP A 141 -7.31 -7.82 -14.44
N TYR A 142 -6.63 -6.78 -13.97
CA TYR A 142 -7.31 -5.65 -13.32
C TYR A 142 -8.32 -4.96 -14.25
N SER A 143 -8.19 -5.11 -15.57
CA SER A 143 -9.11 -4.51 -16.55
C SER A 143 -10.51 -5.13 -16.52
N LYS A 144 -10.63 -6.36 -16.00
CA LYS A 144 -11.90 -7.09 -15.85
C LYS A 144 -12.58 -6.88 -14.51
N HIS A 145 -11.90 -6.20 -13.57
CA HIS A 145 -12.43 -5.91 -12.25
C HIS A 145 -13.03 -4.50 -12.20
N PRO A 146 -14.06 -4.26 -11.36
CA PRO A 146 -14.56 -2.91 -11.14
C PRO A 146 -13.51 -2.04 -10.44
N ALA A 147 -13.64 -0.71 -10.58
CA ALA A 147 -12.79 0.24 -9.87
C ALA A 147 -12.96 0.15 -8.35
N LYS A 148 -14.20 0.02 -7.86
CA LYS A 148 -14.47 -0.19 -6.44
C LYS A 148 -14.68 -1.67 -6.14
N ALA A 149 -14.08 -2.13 -5.08
CA ALA A 149 -14.24 -3.50 -4.62
C ALA A 149 -15.72 -3.80 -4.28
N PRO A 150 -16.27 -4.93 -4.74
CA PRO A 150 -17.64 -5.33 -4.37
C PRO A 150 -17.81 -5.52 -2.86
N ILE A 151 -18.97 -5.12 -2.34
CA ILE A 151 -19.31 -5.15 -0.90
C ILE A 151 -19.40 -6.58 -0.36
N ASP A 152 -19.60 -7.58 -1.22
CA ASP A 152 -19.65 -8.99 -0.82
C ASP A 152 -18.31 -9.52 -0.27
N GLY A 153 -17.22 -8.74 -0.43
CA GLY A 153 -15.88 -9.07 0.07
C GLY A 153 -15.25 -10.27 -0.62
N LYS A 154 -15.86 -10.82 -1.68
CA LYS A 154 -15.38 -12.06 -2.31
C LYS A 154 -14.16 -11.78 -3.18
N CYS A 155 -13.09 -12.51 -2.91
CA CYS A 155 -11.88 -12.54 -3.73
C CYS A 155 -12.09 -13.47 -4.94
N ASN A 156 -12.16 -12.89 -6.13
CA ASN A 156 -12.43 -13.59 -7.39
C ASN A 156 -11.25 -13.43 -8.37
N PRO A 157 -10.10 -14.08 -8.14
CA PRO A 157 -8.99 -14.01 -9.08
C PRO A 157 -9.33 -14.73 -10.40
N ASP A 158 -8.78 -14.26 -11.52
CA ASP A 158 -8.92 -14.92 -12.83
C ASP A 158 -8.31 -16.32 -12.83
N LEU A 159 -7.17 -16.49 -12.15
CA LEU A 159 -6.55 -17.80 -11.95
C LEU A 159 -6.10 -18.00 -10.50
N ARG A 160 -6.33 -19.20 -9.98
CA ARG A 160 -5.75 -19.68 -8.73
C ARG A 160 -4.71 -20.75 -9.04
N LEU A 161 -3.44 -20.40 -8.91
CA LEU A 161 -2.33 -21.32 -9.15
C LEU A 161 -1.99 -22.05 -7.85
N ARG A 162 -1.89 -23.37 -7.94
CA ARG A 162 -1.58 -24.29 -6.84
C ARG A 162 -0.29 -25.03 -7.16
N GLY A 163 0.52 -25.32 -6.15
CA GLY A 163 1.76 -26.10 -6.34
C GLY A 163 2.86 -25.77 -5.35
N HIS A 164 2.85 -24.57 -4.76
CA HIS A 164 3.69 -24.32 -3.60
C HIS A 164 3.08 -24.96 -2.36
N ASN A 165 3.94 -25.36 -1.41
CA ASN A 165 3.54 -25.93 -0.12
C ASN A 165 3.71 -24.96 1.05
N VAL A 166 4.30 -23.78 0.81
CA VAL A 166 4.68 -22.81 1.85
C VAL A 166 4.16 -21.42 1.50
N LYS A 167 3.90 -20.64 2.55
CA LYS A 167 3.54 -19.22 2.49
C LYS A 167 4.77 -18.45 1.96
N GLY A 168 4.61 -17.65 0.91
CA GLY A 168 5.73 -17.05 0.16
C GLY A 168 6.38 -15.84 0.83
N SER A 169 6.70 -15.94 2.12
CA SER A 169 7.41 -14.89 2.85
C SER A 169 8.88 -14.83 2.39
N GLY A 170 9.41 -13.62 2.18
CA GLY A 170 10.83 -13.41 1.85
C GLY A 170 11.28 -13.87 0.46
N LEU A 171 10.36 -14.12 -0.47
CA LEU A 171 10.73 -14.30 -1.89
C LEU A 171 11.36 -12.97 -2.36
N SER A 172 12.49 -12.99 -3.08
CA SER A 172 13.16 -11.82 -3.68
C SER A 172 13.01 -11.82 -5.18
#